data_AF-A0A5C5S6Y6-F1
#
_entry.id   AF-A0A5C5S6Y6-F1
#
_cell.length_a   1.000
_cell.length_b   1.000
_cell.length_c   1.000
_cell.angle_alpha   90.00
_cell.angle_beta   90.00
_cell.angle_gamma   90.00
#
_symmetry.space_group_name_H-M   'P 1'
#
loop_
_entity.id
_entity.type
_entity.pdbx_description
1 polymer ?
#
loop_
_entity_poly.entity_id
_entity_poly.type
_entity_poly.pdbx_seq_one_letter_code
_entity_poly.pdbx_strand_id
1 'polypeptide(L)'
;MIRIRRGTWSPLLPPRYRWPTMFLLVSASPVAGADFMLGENAAAQSVVEQSVPATVWGVLFILAGVLAVGGYVARWPRTCITGLHVAGVLWFALAVGVGSSQIDELGGFRGPWVYLIVAFSSWLSALGYADQTRGVRQ
;
A
#
# COMPACT_ATOMS: atom_id res chain seq x y z
N MET A 1 9.27 -4.97 28.25
CA MET A 1 8.87 -4.47 26.91
C MET A 1 10.01 -3.63 26.33
N ILE A 2 10.66 -4.10 25.26
CA ILE A 2 11.72 -3.31 24.60
C ILE A 2 11.03 -2.27 23.71
N ARG A 3 11.06 -0.99 24.10
CA ARG A 3 10.51 0.10 23.31
C ARG A 3 11.55 0.52 22.28
N ILE A 4 11.35 0.18 21.01
CA ILE A 4 12.26 0.62 19.93
C ILE A 4 12.21 2.16 19.84
N ARG A 5 13.37 2.82 20.01
CA ARG A 5 13.49 4.27 19.82
C ARG A 5 13.41 4.61 18.33
N ARG A 6 12.91 5.81 18.00
CA ARG A 6 12.99 6.34 16.62
C ARG A 6 14.45 6.30 16.15
N GLY A 7 14.71 5.86 14.92
CA GLY A 7 16.06 5.77 14.36
C GLY A 7 16.80 4.44 14.59
N THR A 8 16.40 3.62 15.57
CA THR A 8 17.04 2.32 15.86
C THR A 8 16.29 1.13 15.27
N TRP A 9 15.11 1.35 14.70
CA TRP A 9 14.33 0.30 14.05
C TRP A 9 15.01 -0.15 12.76
N SER A 10 15.13 -1.48 12.60
CA SER A 10 15.63 -2.11 11.39
C SER A 10 14.59 -3.13 10.91
N PRO A 11 14.16 -3.11 9.65
CA PRO A 11 13.27 -4.10 9.07
C PRO A 11 13.84 -5.53 9.17
N LEU A 12 12.95 -6.51 9.24
CA LEU A 12 13.27 -7.93 9.43
C LEU A 12 14.07 -8.55 8.27
N LEU A 13 13.80 -8.11 7.03
CA LEU A 13 14.48 -8.67 5.86
C LEU A 13 16.01 -8.43 5.92
N PRO A 14 16.83 -9.36 5.41
CA PRO A 14 18.27 -9.17 5.30
C PRO A 14 18.61 -7.84 4.59
N PRO A 15 19.72 -7.15 4.96
CA PRO A 15 20.07 -5.83 4.41
C PRO A 15 20.04 -5.73 2.88
N ARG A 16 20.43 -6.81 2.19
CA ARG A 16 20.43 -6.90 0.72
C ARG A 16 19.04 -6.89 0.07
N TYR A 17 18.01 -7.40 0.75
CA TYR A 17 16.67 -7.56 0.19
C TYR A 17 15.66 -6.57 0.76
N ARG A 18 15.89 -6.05 1.97
CA ARG A 18 14.93 -5.18 2.65
C ARG A 18 14.56 -3.93 1.84
N TRP A 19 15.55 -3.31 1.21
CA TRP A 19 15.36 -2.06 0.45
C TRP A 19 14.61 -2.32 -0.85
N PRO A 20 15.04 -3.24 -1.73
CA PRO A 20 14.30 -3.57 -2.95
C PRO A 20 12.86 -4.00 -2.68
N THR A 21 12.64 -4.91 -1.72
CA THR A 21 11.29 -5.42 -1.43
C THR A 21 10.36 -4.32 -0.95
N MET A 22 10.82 -3.48 -0.03
CA MET A 22 9.99 -2.39 0.50
C MET A 22 9.80 -1.27 -0.51
N PHE A 23 10.82 -0.97 -1.31
CA PHE A 23 10.68 0.01 -2.38
C PHE A 23 9.64 -0.45 -3.39
N LEU A 24 9.71 -1.70 -3.88
CA LEU A 24 8.76 -2.25 -4.85
C LEU A 24 7.32 -2.29 -4.31
N LEU A 25 7.14 -2.72 -3.06
CA LEU A 25 5.81 -2.79 -2.46
C LEU A 25 5.20 -1.39 -2.30
N VAL A 26 6.00 -0.44 -1.83
CA VAL A 26 5.47 0.88 -1.46
C VAL A 26 5.39 1.81 -2.67
N SER A 27 6.27 1.67 -3.67
CA SER A 27 6.29 2.49 -4.89
C SER A 27 5.06 2.26 -5.78
N ALA A 28 4.39 1.11 -5.65
CA ALA A 28 3.13 0.87 -6.35
C ALA A 28 2.11 1.99 -6.05
N SER A 29 2.01 2.43 -4.79
CA SER A 29 1.02 3.43 -4.38
C SER A 29 1.21 4.79 -5.05
N PRO A 30 2.38 5.46 -5.01
CA PRO A 30 2.56 6.73 -5.71
C PRO A 30 2.48 6.60 -7.23
N VAL A 31 2.80 5.44 -7.81
CA VAL A 31 2.59 5.19 -9.26
C VAL A 31 1.09 5.21 -9.59
N ALA A 32 0.29 4.43 -8.88
CA ALA A 32 -1.17 4.45 -9.04
C ALA A 32 -1.75 5.84 -8.77
N GLY A 33 -1.23 6.55 -7.76
CA GLY A 33 -1.67 7.90 -7.47
C GLY A 33 -1.33 8.91 -8.57
N ALA A 34 -0.19 8.74 -9.25
CA ALA A 34 0.16 9.54 -10.42
C ALA A 34 -0.77 9.25 -11.60
N ASP A 35 -1.13 7.99 -11.83
CA ASP A 35 -2.08 7.61 -12.89
C ASP A 35 -3.45 8.29 -12.67
N PHE A 36 -3.97 8.28 -11.43
CA PHE A 36 -5.20 9.01 -11.08
C PHE A 36 -5.09 10.52 -11.32
N MET A 37 -3.92 11.12 -11.07
CA MET A 37 -3.70 12.55 -11.26
C MET A 37 -3.50 12.97 -12.72
N LEU A 38 -2.91 12.10 -13.53
CA LEU A 38 -2.61 12.36 -14.95
C LEU A 38 -3.82 12.14 -15.87
N GLY A 39 -4.94 11.69 -15.31
CA GLY A 39 -6.21 11.59 -16.03
C GLY A 39 -6.39 10.21 -16.64
N GLU A 40 -6.60 9.22 -15.77
CA GLU A 40 -7.12 7.93 -16.19
C GLU A 40 -8.47 8.11 -16.92
N ASN A 41 -8.70 7.29 -17.95
CA ASN A 41 -9.90 7.40 -18.78
C ASN A 41 -11.15 7.15 -17.92
N ALA A 42 -11.98 8.17 -17.71
CA ALA A 42 -13.15 8.10 -16.83
C ALA A 42 -14.13 6.98 -17.21
N ALA A 43 -14.17 6.59 -18.49
CA ALA A 43 -14.98 5.48 -18.98
C ALA A 43 -14.51 4.09 -18.49
N ALA A 44 -13.28 3.98 -17.99
CA ALA A 44 -12.70 2.74 -17.47
C ALA A 44 -12.80 2.61 -15.94
N GLN A 45 -13.28 3.65 -15.24
CA GLN A 45 -13.35 3.68 -13.78
C GLN A 45 -14.54 2.87 -13.26
N SER A 46 -14.31 2.04 -12.25
CA SER A 46 -15.36 1.35 -11.51
C SER A 46 -16.23 2.30 -10.67
N VAL A 47 -17.37 1.81 -10.20
CA VAL A 47 -18.26 2.56 -9.28
C VAL A 47 -17.52 3.00 -8.02
N VAL A 48 -16.58 2.20 -7.51
CA VAL A 48 -15.77 2.55 -6.36
C VAL A 48 -14.83 3.71 -6.67
N GLU A 49 -14.19 3.70 -7.84
CA GLU A 49 -13.30 4.77 -8.26
C GLU A 49 -14.06 6.08 -8.50
N GLN A 50 -15.29 6.00 -9.00
CA GLN A 50 -16.18 7.14 -9.21
C GLN A 50 -16.79 7.71 -7.91
N SER A 51 -16.63 7.01 -6.76
CA SER A 51 -17.23 7.44 -5.49
C SER A 51 -16.66 8.75 -4.94
N VAL A 52 -15.43 9.11 -5.34
CA VAL A 52 -14.78 10.38 -5.02
C VAL A 52 -13.97 10.86 -6.24
N PRO A 53 -13.62 12.16 -6.33
CA PRO A 53 -12.83 12.66 -7.46
C PRO A 53 -11.50 11.92 -7.63
N ALA A 54 -11.07 11.68 -8.87
CA ALA A 54 -9.81 11.00 -9.18
C ALA A 54 -8.60 11.66 -8.48
N THR A 55 -8.58 12.99 -8.37
CA THR A 55 -7.53 13.71 -7.63
C THR A 55 -7.46 13.31 -6.16
N VAL A 56 -8.60 13.00 -5.52
CA VAL A 56 -8.64 12.53 -4.12
C VAL A 56 -8.00 11.15 -4.01
N TRP A 57 -8.34 10.22 -4.91
CA TRP A 57 -7.65 8.93 -5.00
C TRP A 57 -6.15 9.11 -5.18
N GLY A 58 -5.74 9.96 -6.13
CA GLY A 58 -4.34 10.27 -6.39
C GLY A 58 -3.58 10.75 -5.16
N VAL A 59 -4.13 11.73 -4.45
CA VAL A 59 -3.54 12.28 -3.21
C VAL A 59 -3.43 11.20 -2.13
N LEU A 60 -4.48 10.39 -1.93
CA LEU A 60 -4.48 9.34 -0.91
C LEU A 60 -3.39 8.28 -1.19
N PHE A 61 -3.27 7.85 -2.44
CA PHE A 61 -2.27 6.87 -2.87
C PHE A 61 -0.84 7.40 -2.73
N ILE A 62 -0.60 8.65 -3.15
CA ILE A 62 0.71 9.31 -2.96
C ILE A 62 1.04 9.43 -1.47
N LEU A 63 0.09 9.91 -0.66
CA LEU A 63 0.29 10.10 0.77
C LEU A 63 0.60 8.76 1.48
N ALA A 64 -0.12 7.69 1.13
CA ALA A 64 0.14 6.35 1.66
C ALA A 64 1.58 5.90 1.36
N GLY A 65 2.01 6.08 0.11
CA GLY A 65 3.37 5.80 -0.33
C GLY A 65 4.42 6.61 0.42
N VAL A 66 4.23 7.93 0.52
CA VAL A 66 5.15 8.85 1.21
C VAL A 66 5.26 8.50 2.69
N LEU A 67 4.16 8.18 3.37
CA LEU A 67 4.19 7.76 4.78
C LEU A 67 4.95 6.44 4.96
N ALA A 68 4.72 5.46 4.09
CA ALA A 68 5.37 4.17 4.17
C ALA A 68 6.88 4.26 3.85
N VAL A 69 7.28 4.92 2.75
CA VAL A 69 8.70 5.13 2.39
C VAL A 69 9.38 6.05 3.39
N GLY A 70 8.78 7.21 3.69
CA GLY A 70 9.35 8.19 4.61
C GLY A 70 9.53 7.61 6.00
N GLY A 71 8.52 6.87 6.49
CA GLY A 71 8.62 6.13 7.75
C GLY A 71 9.69 5.04 7.70
N TYR A 72 9.86 4.37 6.57
CA TYR A 72 10.90 3.36 6.38
C TYR A 72 12.31 3.96 6.42
N VAL A 73 12.57 4.97 5.59
CA VAL A 73 13.85 5.66 5.46
C VAL A 73 14.24 6.32 6.78
N ALA A 74 13.31 7.03 7.43
CA ALA A 74 13.55 7.69 8.70
C ALA A 74 13.61 6.73 9.90
N ARG A 75 13.37 5.43 9.66
CA ARG A 75 13.27 4.38 10.69
C ARG A 75 12.25 4.72 11.78
N TRP A 76 11.08 5.21 11.35
CA TRP A 76 9.92 5.53 12.17
C TRP A 76 8.84 4.46 11.97
N PRO A 77 8.86 3.38 12.77
CA PRO A 77 8.03 2.21 12.50
C PRO A 77 6.53 2.55 12.49
N ARG A 78 6.08 3.43 13.39
CA ARG A 78 4.67 3.84 13.44
C ARG A 78 4.22 4.51 12.14
N THR A 79 5.01 5.44 11.61
CA THR A 79 4.70 6.12 10.34
C THR A 79 4.68 5.13 9.18
N CYS A 80 5.66 4.22 9.13
CA CYS A 80 5.73 3.18 8.12
C CYS A 80 4.50 2.25 8.17
N ILE A 81 4.15 1.76 9.35
CA ILE A 81 2.98 0.89 9.59
C ILE A 81 1.68 1.59 9.21
N THR A 82 1.51 2.86 9.59
CA THR A 82 0.33 3.65 9.19
C THR A 82 0.24 3.77 7.68
N GLY A 83 1.33 4.13 6.99
CA GLY A 83 1.35 4.22 5.53
C GLY A 83 0.98 2.89 4.85
N LEU A 84 1.49 1.77 5.36
CA LEU A 84 1.17 0.43 4.85
C LEU A 84 -0.30 0.03 5.08
N HIS A 85 -0.90 0.39 6.21
CA HIS A 85 -2.33 0.15 6.43
C HIS A 85 -3.20 0.97 5.48
N VAL A 86 -2.87 2.25 5.28
CA VAL A 86 -3.58 3.12 4.34
C VAL A 86 -3.44 2.57 2.92
N ALA A 87 -2.22 2.20 2.49
CA ALA A 87 -2.00 1.56 1.20
C ALA A 87 -2.83 0.28 1.05
N GLY A 88 -2.83 -0.59 2.06
CA GLY A 88 -3.63 -1.81 2.07
C GLY A 88 -5.13 -1.57 1.85
N VAL A 89 -5.70 -0.56 2.53
CA VAL A 89 -7.10 -0.17 2.36
C VAL A 89 -7.38 0.33 0.94
N LEU A 90 -6.54 1.21 0.40
CA LEU A 90 -6.72 1.79 -0.93
C LEU A 90 -6.64 0.72 -2.02
N TRP A 91 -5.61 -0.14 -1.96
CA TRP A 91 -5.46 -1.25 -2.91
C TRP A 91 -6.59 -2.26 -2.81
N PHE A 92 -7.09 -2.54 -1.61
CA PHE A 92 -8.25 -3.40 -1.41
C PHE A 92 -9.52 -2.77 -2.01
N ALA A 93 -9.72 -1.47 -1.84
CA ALA A 93 -10.85 -0.76 -2.42
C ALA A 93 -10.83 -0.82 -3.96
N LEU A 94 -9.67 -0.59 -4.59
CA LEU A 94 -9.51 -0.77 -6.04
C LEU A 94 -9.78 -2.22 -6.48
N ALA A 95 -9.29 -3.20 -5.73
CA ALA A 95 -9.54 -4.60 -6.03
C ALA A 95 -11.04 -4.94 -6.03
N VAL A 96 -11.80 -4.41 -5.06
CA VAL A 96 -13.26 -4.58 -5.01
C VAL A 96 -13.93 -3.85 -6.17
N GLY A 97 -13.54 -2.60 -6.45
CA GLY A 97 -14.09 -1.81 -7.54
C GLY A 97 -13.90 -2.46 -8.90
N VAL A 98 -12.65 -2.71 -9.27
CA VAL A 98 -12.30 -3.36 -10.54
C VAL A 98 -12.81 -4.80 -10.59
N GLY A 99 -12.84 -5.50 -9.45
CA GLY A 99 -13.42 -6.84 -9.36
C GLY A 99 -14.90 -6.84 -9.73
N SER A 100 -15.67 -5.90 -9.18
CA SER A 100 -17.09 -5.79 -9.47
C SER A 100 -17.39 -5.40 -10.92
N SER A 101 -16.56 -4.57 -11.56
CA SER A 101 -16.79 -4.17 -12.95
C SER A 101 -16.30 -5.22 -13.96
N GLN A 102 -15.10 -5.78 -13.75
CA GLN A 102 -14.47 -6.67 -14.75
C GLN A 102 -14.95 -8.11 -14.68
N ILE A 103 -15.32 -8.63 -13.52
CA ILE A 103 -15.84 -10.00 -13.41
C ILE A 103 -17.19 -10.10 -14.12
N ASP A 104 -18.01 -9.06 -13.99
CA ASP A 104 -19.36 -9.04 -14.54
C ASP A 104 -19.40 -8.70 -16.04
N GLU A 105 -18.46 -7.88 -16.54
CA GLU A 105 -18.46 -7.45 -17.96
C GLU A 105 -17.50 -8.24 -18.87
N LEU A 106 -16.31 -8.60 -18.39
CA LEU A 106 -15.22 -9.17 -19.21
C LEU A 106 -14.71 -10.53 -18.69
N GLY A 107 -15.21 -11.00 -17.54
CA GLY A 107 -14.80 -12.25 -16.88
C GLY A 107 -13.35 -12.27 -16.37
N GLY A 108 -12.67 -11.12 -16.34
CA GLY A 108 -11.24 -11.02 -16.05
C GLY A 108 -10.93 -10.83 -14.55
N PHE A 109 -10.37 -11.85 -13.89
CA PHE A 109 -10.00 -11.77 -12.46
C PHE A 109 -8.56 -11.26 -12.20
N ARG A 110 -7.73 -11.16 -13.24
CA ARG A 110 -6.29 -10.92 -13.10
C ARG A 110 -5.95 -9.54 -12.50
N GLY A 111 -6.60 -8.47 -12.95
CA GLY A 111 -6.37 -7.11 -12.44
C GLY A 111 -6.69 -6.99 -10.94
N PRO A 112 -7.93 -7.32 -10.53
CA PRO A 112 -8.34 -7.34 -9.12
C PRO A 112 -7.42 -8.19 -8.24
N TRP A 113 -6.98 -9.35 -8.75
CA TRP A 113 -6.06 -10.23 -8.03
C TRP A 113 -4.70 -9.59 -7.72
N VAL A 114 -4.13 -8.85 -8.68
CA VAL A 114 -2.86 -8.13 -8.45
C VAL A 114 -3.03 -7.06 -7.36
N TYR A 115 -4.15 -6.33 -7.37
CA TYR A 115 -4.43 -5.34 -6.33
C TYR A 115 -4.62 -5.97 -4.95
N LEU A 116 -5.28 -7.15 -4.86
CA LEU A 116 -5.37 -7.92 -3.62
C LEU A 116 -3.99 -8.34 -3.10
N ILE A 117 -3.09 -8.81 -3.97
CA ILE A 117 -1.72 -9.17 -3.58
C ILE A 117 -1.02 -7.97 -2.94
N VAL A 118 -1.10 -6.79 -3.55
CA VAL A 118 -0.47 -5.57 -3.00
C VAL A 118 -1.13 -5.16 -1.68
N ALA A 119 -2.46 -5.25 -1.58
CA ALA A 119 -3.21 -4.93 -0.37
C ALA A 119 -2.78 -5.83 0.80
N PHE A 120 -2.84 -7.15 0.61
CA PHE A 120 -2.46 -8.11 1.63
C PHE A 120 -0.96 -8.05 1.96
N SER A 121 -0.10 -7.87 0.96
CA SER A 121 1.35 -7.71 1.22
C SER A 121 1.63 -6.47 2.08
N SER A 122 0.89 -5.39 1.86
CA SER A 122 0.99 -4.17 2.67
C SER A 122 0.55 -4.41 4.11
N TRP A 123 -0.60 -5.06 4.33
CA TRP A 123 -1.09 -5.40 5.67
C TRP A 123 -0.20 -6.41 6.39
N LEU A 124 0.23 -7.49 5.74
CA LEU A 124 1.13 -8.47 6.34
C LEU A 124 2.47 -7.84 6.73
N SER A 125 2.99 -6.93 5.90
CA SER A 125 4.18 -6.15 6.24
C SER A 125 3.93 -5.24 7.45
N ALA A 126 2.78 -4.55 7.50
CA ALA A 126 2.39 -3.70 8.61
C ALA A 126 2.30 -4.48 9.92
N LEU A 127 1.64 -5.65 9.90
CA LEU A 127 1.52 -6.55 11.04
C LEU A 127 2.88 -7.09 11.49
N GLY A 128 3.71 -7.57 10.55
CA GLY A 128 5.06 -8.04 10.86
C GLY A 128 5.93 -6.97 11.52
N TYR A 129 5.83 -5.71 11.06
CA TYR A 129 6.51 -4.59 11.70
C TYR A 129 5.90 -4.21 13.05
N ALA A 130 4.59 -4.31 13.21
CA ALA A 130 3.94 -4.09 14.50
C ALA A 130 4.41 -5.13 15.54
N ASP A 131 4.44 -6.40 15.17
CA ASP A 131 4.91 -7.49 16.04
C ASP A 131 6.39 -7.32 16.41
N GLN A 132 7.22 -6.93 15.43
CA GLN A 132 8.62 -6.58 15.68
C GLN A 132 8.75 -5.43 16.70
N THR A 133 7.90 -4.39 16.59
CA THR A 133 7.95 -3.25 17.53
C THR A 133 7.44 -3.57 18.92
N ARG A 134 6.57 -4.58 19.04
CA ARG A 134 6.07 -5.11 20.33
C ARG A 134 7.10 -6.02 21.01
N GLY A 135 8.12 -6.48 20.28
CA GLY A 135 9.12 -7.40 20.79
C GLY A 135 8.59 -8.82 20.95
N VAL A 136 7.60 -9.21 20.12
CA VAL A 136 7.19 -10.62 20.00
C VAL A 136 8.40 -11.36 19.42
N ARG A 137 9.15 -12.03 20.30
CA ARG A 137 10.28 -12.88 19.93
C ARG A 137 9.73 -14.06 19.11
N GLN A 138 10.33 -14.29 17.94
CA GLN A 138 10.51 -15.66 17.46
C GLN A 138 11.71 -16.25 18.19
#